data_AF-A0A7V1WYM4-F1
#
_entry.id   AF-A0A7V1WYM4-F1
#
_cell.length_a   1.000
_cell.length_b   1.000
_cell.length_c   1.000
_cell.angle_alpha   90.00
_cell.angle_beta   90.00
_cell.angle_gamma   90.00
#
_symmetry.space_group_name_H-M   'P 1'
#
loop_
_entity.id
_entity.type
_entity.pdbx_description
1 polymer ?
#
loop_
_entity_poly.entity_id
_entity_poly.type
_entity_poly.pdbx_seq_one_letter_code
_entity_poly.pdbx_strand_id
1 'polypeptide(L)'
;MFLFIIKYFGFLKHVPGLPHVFDGLLRLYTLLFNFHLLEAIDEIEAELITWENVTTSLHKYGGLQFNYNGKELGHIHSNGLLDMPFSRSKKQQLMQQDKRVKDHHTFINSGWISVYMSSPADIVLAIALFKISYQKLRDRDLCLTQ
;
A
#
# COMPACT_ATOMS: atom_id res chain seq x y z
N MET A 1 -10.20 12.35 -8.17
CA MET A 1 -9.61 13.49 -7.45
C MET A 1 -8.14 13.27 -7.09
N PHE A 2 -7.78 12.16 -6.42
CA PHE A 2 -6.40 11.86 -6.00
C PHE A 2 -5.35 11.98 -7.14
N LEU A 3 -5.57 11.30 -8.28
CA LEU A 3 -4.66 11.36 -9.42
C LEU A 3 -4.50 12.76 -10.03
N PHE A 4 -5.54 13.59 -9.96
CA PHE A 4 -5.48 14.99 -10.42
C PHE A 4 -4.54 15.79 -9.52
N ILE A 5 -4.66 15.63 -8.20
CA ILE A 5 -3.81 16.33 -7.23
C ILE A 5 -2.35 15.91 -7.41
N ILE A 6 -2.06 14.61 -7.54
CA ILE A 6 -0.70 14.15 -7.79
C ILE A 6 -0.14 14.71 -9.10
N LYS A 7 -0.96 14.77 -10.16
CA LYS A 7 -0.53 15.26 -11.48
C LYS A 7 -0.17 16.75 -11.48
N TYR A 8 -0.98 17.61 -10.84
CA TYR A 8 -0.80 19.06 -10.92
C TYR A 8 -0.08 19.66 -9.70
N PHE A 9 -0.23 19.03 -8.54
CA PHE A 9 0.33 19.50 -7.27
C PHE A 9 1.36 18.54 -6.69
N GLY A 10 1.91 17.62 -7.51
CA GLY A 10 2.92 16.65 -7.08
C GLY A 10 4.20 17.26 -6.51
N PHE A 11 4.49 18.54 -6.79
CA PHE A 11 5.63 19.27 -6.18
C PHE A 11 5.46 19.46 -4.67
N LEU A 12 4.23 19.47 -4.15
CA LEU A 12 3.93 19.64 -2.72
C LEU A 12 4.47 18.49 -1.86
N LYS A 13 4.80 17.34 -2.46
CA LYS A 13 5.42 16.22 -1.75
C LYS A 13 6.81 16.54 -1.18
N HIS A 14 7.44 17.63 -1.65
CA HIS A 14 8.73 18.09 -1.16
C HIS A 14 8.62 19.02 0.06
N VAL A 15 7.41 19.49 0.40
CA VAL A 15 7.17 20.28 1.60
C VAL A 15 7.05 19.34 2.80
N PRO A 16 7.91 19.48 3.83
CA PRO A 16 7.87 18.61 5.00
C PRO A 16 6.49 18.60 5.67
N GLY A 17 6.02 17.42 6.07
CA GLY A 17 4.74 17.24 6.78
C GLY A 17 3.49 17.32 5.89
N LEU A 18 3.53 18.04 4.77
CA LEU A 18 2.36 18.27 3.93
C LEU A 18 1.71 16.98 3.37
N PRO A 19 2.44 15.93 2.95
CA PRO A 19 1.82 14.67 2.56
C PRO A 19 1.00 14.01 3.66
N HIS A 20 1.42 14.14 4.92
CA HIS A 20 0.71 13.57 6.07
C HIS A 20 -0.56 14.36 6.38
N VAL A 21 -0.51 15.69 6.27
CA VAL A 21 -1.70 16.54 6.37
C VAL A 21 -2.70 16.17 5.27
N PHE A 22 -2.23 16.00 4.04
CA PHE A 22 -3.07 15.59 2.93
C PHE A 22 -3.72 14.23 3.16
N ASP A 23 -2.96 13.21 3.58
CA ASP A 23 -3.53 11.90 3.90
C ASP A 23 -4.48 11.95 5.11
N GLY A 24 -4.23 12.80 6.10
CA GLY A 24 -5.16 13.08 7.19
C GLY A 24 -6.48 13.70 6.73
N LEU A 25 -6.44 14.62 5.76
CA LEU A 25 -7.65 15.15 5.10
C LEU A 25 -8.38 14.06 4.30
N LEU A 26 -7.64 13.18 3.62
CA LEU A 26 -8.23 12.01 2.98
C LEU A 26 -8.91 11.12 4.01
N ARG A 27 -8.30 10.88 5.18
CA ARG A 27 -8.89 10.07 6.26
C ARG A 27 -10.18 10.68 6.77
N LEU A 28 -10.20 12.00 7.02
CA LEU A 28 -11.42 12.70 7.45
C LEU A 28 -12.52 12.61 6.38
N TYR A 29 -12.18 12.79 5.11
CA TYR A 29 -13.11 12.62 4.01
C TYR A 29 -13.65 11.18 3.94
N THR A 30 -12.78 10.18 4.00
CA THR A 30 -13.16 8.77 3.96
C THR A 30 -14.05 8.41 5.16
N LEU A 31 -13.78 8.94 6.35
CA LEU A 31 -14.64 8.74 7.51
C LEU A 31 -16.07 9.23 7.27
N LEU A 32 -16.22 10.39 6.64
CA LEU A 32 -17.54 11.00 6.39
C LEU A 32 -18.31 10.35 5.25
N PHE A 33 -17.62 9.81 4.24
CA PHE A 33 -18.25 9.39 2.97
C PHE A 33 -18.06 7.90 2.61
N ASN A 34 -17.14 7.20 3.27
CA ASN A 34 -16.83 5.79 3.01
C ASN A 34 -16.20 5.12 4.26
N PHE A 35 -16.91 5.14 5.39
CA PHE A 35 -16.37 4.64 6.66
C PHE A 35 -15.96 3.17 6.60
N HIS A 36 -16.68 2.34 5.83
CA HIS A 36 -16.36 0.93 5.62
C HIS A 36 -14.97 0.70 5.03
N LEU A 37 -14.44 1.66 4.28
CA LEU A 37 -13.08 1.58 3.79
C LEU A 37 -12.05 1.76 4.92
N LEU A 38 -12.35 2.57 5.94
CA LEU A 38 -11.48 2.65 7.13
C LEU A 38 -11.54 1.37 7.95
N GLU A 39 -12.73 0.77 8.12
CA GLU A 39 -12.86 -0.55 8.77
C GLU A 39 -12.04 -1.62 8.04
N ALA A 40 -12.07 -1.61 6.71
CA ALA A 40 -11.27 -2.53 5.89
C ALA A 40 -9.76 -2.31 6.07
N ILE A 41 -9.30 -1.05 6.18
CA ILE A 41 -7.89 -0.74 6.45
C ILE A 41 -7.49 -1.23 7.84
N ASP A 42 -8.34 -1.00 8.85
CA ASP A 42 -8.11 -1.43 10.23
C ASP A 42 -8.08 -2.98 10.33
N GLU A 43 -8.92 -3.69 9.58
CA GLU A 43 -8.90 -5.16 9.49
C GLU A 43 -7.60 -5.69 8.86
N ILE A 44 -7.14 -5.08 7.77
CA ILE A 44 -5.86 -5.42 7.15
C ILE A 44 -4.72 -5.15 8.12
N GLU A 45 -4.72 -4.01 8.80
CA GLU A 45 -3.71 -3.68 9.80
C GLU A 45 -3.70 -4.73 10.92
N ALA A 46 -4.87 -5.04 11.49
CA ALA A 46 -5.01 -6.01 12.57
C ALA A 46 -4.49 -7.40 12.20
N GLU A 47 -4.70 -7.87 10.96
CA GLU A 47 -4.13 -9.13 10.47
C GLU A 47 -2.61 -9.02 10.31
N LEU A 48 -2.10 -8.01 9.61
CA LEU A 48 -0.70 -7.93 9.22
C LEU A 48 0.25 -7.75 10.42
N ILE A 49 -0.18 -7.04 11.47
CA ILE A 49 0.65 -6.87 12.68
C ILE A 49 0.82 -8.18 13.48
N THR A 50 0.02 -9.21 13.20
CA THR A 50 0.22 -10.54 13.81
C THR A 50 1.38 -11.30 13.17
N TRP A 51 1.83 -10.89 11.98
CA TRP A 51 2.91 -11.57 11.28
C TRP A 51 4.25 -11.23 11.91
N GLU A 52 5.09 -12.25 12.08
CA GLU A 52 6.38 -12.11 12.74
C GLU A 52 7.27 -11.04 12.07
N ASN A 53 7.84 -10.15 12.87
CA ASN A 53 8.70 -9.05 12.42
C ASN A 53 8.01 -8.03 11.49
N VAL A 54 6.68 -8.03 11.42
CA VAL A 54 5.91 -6.98 10.75
C VAL A 54 5.66 -5.82 11.70
N THR A 55 5.87 -4.60 11.22
CA THR A 55 5.67 -3.35 11.95
C THR A 55 5.00 -2.31 11.06
N THR A 56 4.31 -1.34 11.66
CA THR A 56 3.68 -0.22 10.93
C THR A 56 4.45 1.08 11.13
N SER A 57 4.39 1.96 10.12
CA SER A 57 4.93 3.32 10.19
C SER A 57 4.14 4.26 9.28
N LEU A 58 4.32 5.58 9.42
CA LEU A 58 3.82 6.52 8.42
C LEU A 58 4.70 6.45 7.17
N HIS A 59 4.07 6.30 6.00
CA HIS A 59 4.81 6.41 4.74
C HIS A 59 5.18 7.87 4.47
N LYS A 60 6.36 8.11 3.90
CA LYS A 60 6.90 9.47 3.66
C LYS A 60 6.00 10.38 2.80
N TYR A 61 5.10 9.79 2.01
CA TYR A 61 4.11 10.50 1.20
C TYR A 61 2.68 10.42 1.75
N GLY A 62 2.54 10.14 3.05
CA GLY A 62 1.26 9.84 3.69
C GLY A 62 0.84 8.39 3.50
N GLY A 63 -0.13 7.93 4.29
CA GLY A 63 -0.61 6.55 4.33
C GLY A 63 0.07 5.70 5.42
N LEU A 64 -0.57 4.55 5.69
CA LEU A 64 -0.10 3.52 6.61
C LEU A 64 0.85 2.56 5.88
N GLN A 65 2.11 2.51 6.27
CA GLN A 65 3.14 1.63 5.71
C GLN A 65 3.30 0.38 6.56
N PHE A 66 3.40 -0.78 5.90
CA PHE A 66 3.76 -2.05 6.52
C PHE A 66 5.20 -2.42 6.17
N ASN A 67 5.94 -2.88 7.17
CA ASN A 67 7.37 -3.17 7.05
C ASN A 67 7.67 -4.56 7.61
N TYR A 68 8.56 -5.30 6.96
CA TYR A 68 9.20 -6.50 7.50
C TYR A 68 10.68 -6.22 7.75
N ASN A 69 11.16 -6.35 9.00
CA ASN A 69 12.53 -6.02 9.37
C ASN A 69 12.99 -4.63 8.85
N GLY A 70 12.10 -3.63 8.93
CA GLY A 70 12.33 -2.27 8.45
C GLY A 70 12.32 -2.09 6.92
N LYS A 71 12.06 -3.14 6.13
CA LYS A 71 11.89 -3.06 4.68
C LYS A 71 10.40 -2.97 4.32
N GLU A 72 10.05 -2.03 3.45
CA GLU A 72 8.66 -1.82 3.02
C GLU A 72 8.08 -3.05 2.31
N LEU A 73 6.93 -3.52 2.81
CA LEU A 73 6.08 -4.51 2.16
C LEU A 73 5.09 -3.85 1.21
N GLY A 74 4.57 -2.68 1.60
CA GLY A 74 3.58 -1.87 0.90
C GLY A 74 2.96 -0.83 1.83
N HIS A 75 2.15 0.08 1.29
CA HIS A 75 1.44 1.08 2.07
C HIS A 75 0.04 1.36 1.53
N ILE A 76 -0.86 1.80 2.41
CA ILE A 76 -2.24 2.13 2.09
C ILE A 76 -2.50 3.60 2.41
N HIS A 77 -2.90 4.36 1.41
CA HIS A 77 -3.41 5.72 1.59
C HIS A 77 -4.84 5.71 2.15
N SER A 78 -5.21 6.75 2.87
CA SER A 78 -6.50 6.84 3.55
C SER A 78 -7.72 6.88 2.60
N ASN A 79 -7.49 6.98 1.28
CA ASN A 79 -8.51 6.83 0.23
C ASN A 79 -8.60 5.41 -0.35
N GLY A 80 -7.94 4.42 0.26
CA GLY A 80 -8.00 3.01 -0.13
C GLY A 80 -7.05 2.63 -1.27
N LEU A 81 -6.11 3.52 -1.65
CA LEU A 81 -5.07 3.17 -2.59
C LEU A 81 -3.96 2.39 -1.88
N LEU A 82 -3.87 1.09 -2.19
CA LEU A 82 -2.75 0.22 -1.81
C LEU A 82 -1.66 0.31 -2.87
N ASP A 83 -0.47 0.73 -2.48
CA ASP A 83 0.72 0.79 -3.32
C ASP A 83 1.78 -0.20 -2.78
N MET A 84 2.36 -1.01 -3.67
CA MET A 84 3.28 -2.08 -3.26
C MET A 84 4.49 -2.24 -4.19
N PRO A 85 5.71 -2.41 -3.62
CA PRO A 85 6.90 -2.73 -4.38
C PRO A 85 6.99 -4.22 -4.76
N PHE A 86 7.01 -4.53 -6.07
CA PHE A 86 7.35 -5.86 -6.58
C PHE A 86 8.49 -5.82 -7.62
N SER A 87 8.89 -6.98 -8.14
CA SER A 87 9.69 -7.07 -9.36
C SER A 87 8.79 -6.86 -10.59
N ARG A 88 9.36 -6.40 -11.71
CA ARG A 88 8.64 -6.26 -12.98
C ARG A 88 7.97 -7.57 -13.42
N SER A 89 8.67 -8.70 -13.28
CA SER A 89 8.13 -10.02 -13.61
C SER A 89 6.93 -10.40 -12.74
N LYS A 90 7.01 -10.19 -11.41
CA LYS A 90 5.93 -10.51 -10.49
C LYS A 90 4.72 -9.61 -10.72
N LYS A 91 4.93 -8.32 -10.96
CA LYS A 91 3.89 -7.38 -11.37
C LYS A 91 3.13 -7.87 -12.61
N GLN A 92 3.84 -8.26 -13.67
CA GLN A 92 3.20 -8.75 -14.91
C GLN A 92 2.33 -9.98 -14.63
N GLN A 93 2.81 -10.92 -13.83
CA GLN A 93 2.03 -12.10 -13.41
C GLN A 93 0.76 -11.70 -12.64
N LEU A 94 0.89 -10.81 -11.65
CA LEU A 94 -0.25 -10.37 -10.83
C LEU A 94 -1.31 -9.63 -11.67
N MET A 95 -0.88 -8.76 -12.60
CA MET A 95 -1.79 -8.04 -13.51
C MET A 95 -2.53 -8.97 -14.48
N GLN A 96 -1.93 -10.11 -14.85
CA GLN A 96 -2.60 -11.14 -15.65
C GLN A 96 -3.62 -11.95 -14.84
N GLN A 97 -3.35 -12.14 -13.54
CA GLN A 97 -4.20 -12.92 -12.63
C GLN A 97 -5.41 -12.14 -12.12
N ASP A 98 -5.25 -10.84 -11.84
CA ASP A 98 -6.30 -10.00 -11.28
C ASP A 98 -6.32 -8.60 -11.91
N LYS A 99 -7.44 -8.24 -12.53
CA LYS A 99 -7.63 -6.94 -13.23
C LYS A 99 -7.63 -5.73 -12.29
N ARG A 100 -7.77 -5.94 -10.97
CA ARG A 100 -7.71 -4.88 -9.96
C ARG A 100 -6.27 -4.42 -9.73
N VAL A 101 -5.28 -5.26 -10.02
CA VAL A 101 -3.86 -4.92 -9.96
C VAL A 101 -3.50 -4.08 -11.18
N LYS A 102 -3.04 -2.85 -10.94
CA LYS A 102 -2.70 -1.88 -11.98
C LYS A 102 -1.28 -1.37 -11.81
N ASP A 103 -0.77 -0.70 -12.84
CA ASP A 103 0.47 0.07 -12.74
C ASP A 103 0.41 1.09 -11.62
N HIS A 104 1.53 1.26 -10.90
CA HIS A 104 1.66 2.35 -9.96
C HIS A 104 1.57 3.70 -10.67
N HIS A 105 0.71 4.57 -10.16
CA HIS A 105 0.35 5.84 -10.79
C HIS A 105 1.55 6.78 -11.09
N THR A 106 2.59 6.76 -10.24
CA THR A 106 3.85 7.50 -10.46
C THR A 106 4.97 6.66 -11.09
N PHE A 107 5.05 5.35 -10.81
CA PHE A 107 6.18 4.48 -11.15
C PHE A 107 5.78 3.43 -12.20
N ILE A 108 5.18 3.89 -13.30
CA ILE A 108 4.57 3.04 -14.33
C ILE A 108 5.57 2.01 -14.88
N ASN A 109 6.80 2.45 -15.20
CA ASN A 109 7.86 1.59 -15.76
C ASN A 109 8.66 0.81 -14.70
N SER A 110 8.12 0.61 -13.50
CA SER A 110 8.74 -0.15 -12.42
C SER A 110 7.96 -1.44 -12.11
N GLY A 111 8.43 -2.21 -11.13
CA GLY A 111 7.67 -3.34 -10.59
C GLY A 111 6.59 -2.93 -9.58
N TRP A 112 6.41 -1.64 -9.29
CA TRP A 112 5.36 -1.18 -8.39
C TRP A 112 3.97 -1.35 -9.00
N ILE A 113 3.03 -1.75 -8.13
CA ILE A 113 1.61 -1.88 -8.43
C ILE A 113 0.78 -0.95 -7.56
N SER A 114 -0.43 -0.68 -8.04
CA SER A 114 -1.51 -0.04 -7.27
C SER A 114 -2.76 -0.93 -7.30
N VAL A 115 -3.48 -1.00 -6.18
CA VAL A 115 -4.83 -1.55 -6.08
C VAL A 115 -5.71 -0.53 -5.38
N TYR A 116 -6.85 -0.18 -5.98
CA TYR A 116 -7.87 0.62 -5.30
C TYR A 116 -8.86 -0.30 -4.60
N MET A 117 -8.93 -0.20 -3.28
CA MET A 117 -9.89 -0.94 -2.48
C MET A 117 -11.24 -0.24 -2.51
N SER A 118 -12.27 -0.97 -2.91
CA SER A 118 -13.63 -0.47 -3.11
C SER A 118 -14.71 -1.42 -2.57
N SER A 119 -14.34 -2.64 -2.21
CA SER A 119 -15.23 -3.69 -1.75
C SER A 119 -14.56 -4.59 -0.72
N PRO A 120 -15.33 -5.35 0.10
CA PRO A 120 -14.75 -6.33 1.03
C PRO A 120 -13.87 -7.38 0.36
N ALA A 121 -14.14 -7.75 -0.90
CA ALA A 121 -13.31 -8.68 -1.67
C ALA A 121 -11.89 -8.15 -1.96
N ASP A 122 -11.66 -6.85 -1.76
CA ASP A 122 -10.34 -6.24 -1.93
C ASP A 122 -9.46 -6.41 -0.68
N ILE A 123 -10.05 -6.66 0.50
CA ILE A 123 -9.31 -7.01 1.74
C ILE A 123 -8.54 -8.31 1.53
N VAL A 124 -9.24 -9.34 1.04
CA VAL A 124 -8.65 -10.65 0.75
C VAL A 124 -7.52 -10.53 -0.27
N LEU A 125 -7.71 -9.72 -1.32
CA LEU A 125 -6.67 -9.45 -2.30
C LEU A 125 -5.46 -8.71 -1.66
N ALA A 126 -5.70 -7.68 -0.86
CA ALA A 126 -4.65 -6.92 -0.19
C ALA A 126 -3.79 -7.82 0.70
N ILE A 127 -4.41 -8.60 1.59
CA ILE A 127 -3.71 -9.54 2.48
C ILE A 127 -2.92 -10.57 1.66
N ALA A 128 -3.50 -11.10 0.58
CA ALA A 128 -2.79 -12.04 -0.31
C ALA A 128 -1.54 -11.41 -0.95
N LEU A 129 -1.62 -10.15 -1.40
CA LEU A 129 -0.48 -9.43 -1.96
C LEU A 129 0.60 -9.17 -0.90
N PHE A 130 0.22 -8.74 0.31
CA PHE A 130 1.15 -8.60 1.43
C PHE A 130 1.85 -9.92 1.75
N LYS A 131 1.13 -11.04 1.73
CA LYS A 131 1.68 -12.37 2.03
C LYS A 131 2.76 -12.77 1.03
N ILE A 132 2.59 -12.46 -0.25
CA ILE A 132 3.60 -12.68 -1.28
C ILE A 132 4.87 -11.87 -0.99
N SER A 133 4.73 -10.59 -0.63
CA SER A 133 5.86 -9.71 -0.33
C SER A 133 6.60 -10.17 0.95
N TYR A 134 5.82 -10.52 1.98
CA TYR A 134 6.31 -11.03 3.26
C TYR A 134 7.10 -12.33 3.09
N GLN A 135 6.55 -13.33 2.41
CA GLN A 135 7.23 -14.60 2.14
C GLN A 135 8.56 -14.38 1.41
N LYS A 136 8.56 -13.54 0.37
CA LYS A 136 9.77 -13.23 -0.38
C LYS A 136 10.88 -12.63 0.50
N LEU A 137 10.53 -11.70 1.40
CA LEU A 137 11.53 -11.09 2.28
C LEU A 137 11.96 -12.03 3.40
N ARG A 138 11.04 -12.77 3.99
CA ARG A 138 11.32 -13.77 5.03
C ARG A 138 12.23 -14.88 4.51
N ASP A 139 11.94 -15.44 3.34
CA ASP A 139 12.74 -16.51 2.74
C ASP A 139 14.15 -16.01 2.38
N ARG A 140 14.25 -14.74 1.96
CA ARG A 140 15.55 -14.09 1.73
C ARG A 140 16.34 -13.94 3.03
N ASP A 141 15.71 -13.45 4.10
CA ASP A 141 16.39 -13.24 5.38
C ASP A 141 16.82 -14.60 5.99
N LEU A 142 15.99 -15.66 5.90
CA LEU A 142 16.34 -17.02 6.31
C LEU A 142 17.53 -17.62 5.55
N CYS A 143 17.69 -17.27 4.27
CA CYS A 143 18.82 -17.70 3.45
C CYS A 143 20.11 -16.95 3.80
N LEU A 144 20.02 -15.73 4.34
CA LEU A 144 21.18 -14.93 4.75
C LEU A 144 21.68 -15.26 6.16
N THR A 145 20.87 -15.93 6.98
CA THR A 145 21.22 -16.37 8.33
C THR A 145 21.76 -17.81 8.40
N GLN A 146 21.81 -18.52 7.27
CA GLN A 146 22.41 -19.85 7.10
C GLN A 146 23.82 -19.71 6.54
#